data_AF-A0A8J6P600-F1
#
_entry.id   AF-A0A8J6P600-F1
#
_cell.length_a   1.000
_cell.length_b   1.000
_cell.length_c   1.000
_cell.angle_alpha   90.00
_cell.angle_beta   90.00
_cell.angle_gamma   90.00
#
_symmetry.space_group_name_H-M   'P 1'
#
loop_
_entity.id
_entity.type
_entity.pdbx_description
1 polymer ?
#
loop_
_entity_poly.entity_id
_entity_poly.type
_entity_poly.pdbx_seq_one_letter_code
_entity_poly.pdbx_strand_id
1 'polypeptide(L)'
;MLLAKGKITHDMIALLDKWRHSGFNVFFGPRILPRQEKSMENLARYIIRASFSQEKMTYHREAGQVEYQSKDGKETKVFDVLEWLAAMSSHVPNKGEQMARYYGYYSNVARGKRKKTDADDKIPCILEPELTDKAFRKDWARLIQKIYPIEFP
;
A
#
# COMPACT_ATOMS: atom_id res chain seq x y z
N MET A 1 0.60 -21.43 17.57
CA MET A 1 1.82 -20.68 17.98
C MET A 1 1.55 -19.51 18.93
N LEU A 2 0.57 -18.62 18.67
CA LEU A 2 0.30 -17.46 19.54
C LEU A 2 -0.39 -17.82 20.87
N LEU A 3 -1.32 -18.79 20.84
CA LEU A 3 -2.02 -19.31 22.01
C LEU A 3 -1.06 -19.99 22.99
N ALA A 4 -0.20 -20.87 22.49
CA ALA A 4 0.84 -21.54 23.29
C ALA A 4 1.84 -20.57 23.94
N LYS A 5 1.99 -19.36 23.39
CA LYS A 5 2.83 -18.28 23.94
C LYS A 5 2.06 -17.30 24.84
N GLY A 6 0.78 -17.58 25.15
CA GLY A 6 -0.07 -16.74 25.98
C GLY A 6 -0.35 -15.34 25.42
N LYS A 7 -0.20 -15.14 24.09
CA LYS A 7 -0.40 -13.83 23.45
C LYS A 7 -1.84 -13.56 23.03
N ILE A 8 -2.66 -14.61 22.98
CA ILE A 8 -4.10 -14.56 22.67
C ILE A 8 -4.82 -15.56 23.56
N THR A 9 -6.09 -15.29 23.87
CA THR A 9 -6.96 -16.19 24.66
C THR A 9 -7.83 -17.06 23.76
N HIS A 10 -8.39 -18.14 24.31
CA HIS A 10 -9.35 -18.98 23.61
C HIS A 10 -10.61 -18.18 23.19
N ASP A 11 -11.07 -17.27 24.05
CA ASP A 11 -12.23 -16.41 23.75
C ASP A 11 -11.96 -15.46 22.58
N MET A 12 -10.75 -14.90 22.50
CA MET A 12 -10.33 -14.05 21.38
C MET A 12 -10.31 -14.85 20.07
N ILE A 13 -9.85 -16.11 20.11
CA ILE A 13 -9.86 -16.99 18.94
C ILE A 13 -11.29 -17.24 18.49
N ALA A 14 -12.18 -17.65 19.41
CA ALA A 14 -13.59 -17.91 19.10
C ALA A 14 -14.32 -16.66 18.59
N LEU A 15 -13.95 -15.47 19.05
CA LEU A 15 -14.47 -14.20 18.55
C LEU A 15 -14.02 -13.94 17.10
N LEU A 16 -12.73 -14.11 16.81
CA LEU A 16 -12.15 -13.90 15.48
C LEU A 16 -12.69 -14.93 14.46
N ASP A 17 -12.91 -16.17 14.89
CA ASP A 17 -13.43 -17.25 14.04
C ASP A 17 -14.89 -17.00 13.59
N LYS A 18 -15.66 -16.24 14.38
CA LYS A 18 -17.02 -15.82 14.02
C LYS A 18 -17.07 -14.71 12.98
N TRP A 19 -15.94 -14.10 12.61
CA TRP A 19 -15.92 -13.01 11.64
C TRP A 19 -16.05 -13.54 10.21
N ARG A 20 -17.26 -13.43 9.63
CA ARG A 20 -17.57 -13.84 8.25
C ARG A 20 -16.63 -13.23 7.20
N HIS A 21 -16.16 -12.00 7.43
CA HIS A 21 -15.13 -11.34 6.64
C HIS A 21 -14.20 -10.59 7.59
N SER A 22 -13.26 -11.30 8.21
CA SER A 22 -12.36 -10.70 9.20
C SER A 22 -11.56 -9.50 8.69
N GLY A 23 -11.40 -9.38 7.36
CA GLY A 23 -10.53 -8.39 6.72
C GLY A 23 -9.05 -8.56 7.09
N PHE A 24 -8.74 -9.55 7.92
CA PHE A 24 -7.46 -9.75 8.56
C PHE A 24 -6.79 -10.98 7.93
N ASN A 25 -5.80 -10.71 7.09
CA ASN A 25 -4.96 -11.74 6.48
C ASN A 25 -3.57 -11.67 7.10
N VAL A 26 -3.15 -12.75 7.76
CA VAL A 26 -1.78 -12.91 8.23
C VAL A 26 -0.99 -13.59 7.12
N PHE A 27 0.08 -12.95 6.67
CA PHE A 27 1.00 -13.61 5.74
C PHE A 27 1.66 -14.80 6.43
N PHE A 28 1.39 -16.01 5.93
CA PHE A 28 1.98 -17.25 6.41
C PHE A 28 2.92 -17.79 5.34
N GLY A 29 4.17 -17.32 5.37
CA GLY A 29 5.22 -17.72 4.43
C GLY A 29 6.61 -17.45 4.99
N PRO A 30 7.67 -17.65 4.18
CA PRO A 30 9.04 -17.36 4.58
C PRO A 30 9.20 -15.92 5.03
N ARG A 31 10.07 -15.69 6.02
CA ARG A 31 10.35 -14.34 6.50
C ARG A 31 10.82 -13.45 5.34
N ILE A 32 10.13 -12.33 5.11
CA ILE A 32 10.58 -11.29 4.18
C ILE A 32 11.80 -10.62 4.81
N LEU A 33 12.96 -10.78 4.19
CA LEU A 33 14.20 -10.19 4.68
C LEU A 33 14.41 -8.77 4.12
N PRO A 34 15.08 -7.90 4.88
CA PRO A 34 15.68 -6.68 4.34
C PRO A 34 16.39 -6.92 3.01
N ARG A 35 16.25 -5.99 2.05
CA ARG A 35 16.98 -6.01 0.76
C ARG A 35 16.62 -7.15 -0.21
N GLN A 36 15.59 -7.94 0.07
CA GLN A 36 14.99 -8.81 -0.95
C GLN A 36 14.05 -7.98 -1.82
N GLU A 37 14.58 -7.40 -2.90
CA GLU A 37 13.87 -6.45 -3.77
C GLU A 37 12.46 -6.92 -4.14
N LYS A 38 12.32 -8.11 -4.74
CA LYS A 38 11.03 -8.63 -5.20
C LYS A 38 10.02 -8.83 -4.06
N SER A 39 10.47 -9.35 -2.91
CA SER A 39 9.61 -9.57 -1.75
C SER A 39 9.17 -8.25 -1.10
N MET A 40 10.09 -7.29 -1.02
CA MET A 40 9.85 -5.94 -0.50
C MET A 40 8.92 -5.15 -1.41
N GLU A 41 9.10 -5.25 -2.73
CA GLU A 41 8.23 -4.64 -3.72
C GLU A 41 6.81 -5.20 -3.64
N ASN A 42 6.67 -6.52 -3.57
CA ASN A 42 5.36 -7.16 -3.38
C ASN A 42 4.67 -6.71 -2.09
N LEU A 43 5.42 -6.59 -0.98
CA LEU A 43 4.90 -6.08 0.28
C LEU A 43 4.47 -4.61 0.15
N ALA A 44 5.27 -3.77 -0.50
CA ALA A 44 4.94 -2.37 -0.75
C ALA A 44 3.67 -2.23 -1.61
N ARG A 45 3.56 -3.01 -2.70
CA ARG A 45 2.35 -3.09 -3.54
C ARG A 45 1.12 -3.53 -2.75
N TYR A 46 1.30 -4.47 -1.82
CA TYR A 46 0.21 -4.93 -0.94
C TYR A 46 -0.24 -3.87 0.07
N ILE A 47 0.69 -3.07 0.60
CA ILE A 47 0.39 -2.00 1.57
C ILE A 47 -0.24 -0.79 0.88
N ILE A 48 0.33 -0.35 -0.23
CA ILE A 48 -0.08 0.89 -0.91
C ILE A 48 -1.26 0.66 -1.87
N ARG A 49 -1.58 -0.61 -2.20
CA ARG A 49 -2.65 -1.06 -3.13
C ARG A 49 -2.99 -0.04 -4.21
N ALA A 50 -2.38 -0.18 -5.38
CA ALA A 50 -2.83 0.57 -6.56
C ALA A 50 -4.33 0.33 -6.77
N SER A 51 -5.12 1.42 -6.79
CA SER A 51 -6.58 1.34 -6.93
C SER A 51 -6.99 0.87 -8.33
N PHE A 52 -6.10 1.03 -9.31
CA PHE A 52 -6.32 0.65 -10.71
C PHE A 52 -5.16 -0.17 -11.27
N SER A 53 -5.47 -1.02 -12.24
CA SER A 53 -4.53 -1.85 -12.97
C SER A 53 -4.55 -1.46 -14.44
N GLN A 54 -3.38 -1.09 -14.98
CA GLN A 54 -3.25 -0.73 -16.39
C GLN A 54 -3.59 -1.90 -17.32
N GLU A 55 -3.30 -3.13 -16.92
CA GLU A 55 -3.66 -4.35 -17.67
C GLU A 55 -5.17 -4.52 -17.88
N LYS A 56 -5.98 -3.83 -17.07
CA LYS A 56 -7.45 -3.85 -17.17
C LYS A 56 -8.02 -2.64 -17.89
N MET A 57 -7.17 -1.76 -18.41
CA MET A 57 -7.54 -0.52 -19.06
C MET A 57 -7.23 -0.59 -20.56
N THR A 58 -8.21 -0.24 -21.40
CA THR A 58 -8.01 -0.05 -22.84
C THR A 58 -8.38 1.38 -23.21
N TYR A 59 -7.46 2.09 -23.86
CA TYR A 59 -7.69 3.48 -24.29
C TYR A 59 -8.07 3.51 -25.77
N HIS A 60 -9.26 4.04 -26.06
CA HIS A 60 -9.79 4.20 -27.40
C HIS A 60 -9.59 5.65 -27.87
N ARG A 61 -8.44 5.93 -28.48
CA ARG A 61 -8.01 7.28 -28.86
C ARG A 61 -9.00 8.02 -29.76
N GLU A 62 -9.58 7.34 -30.74
CA GLU A 62 -10.49 7.95 -31.72
C GLU A 62 -11.80 8.41 -31.08
N ALA A 63 -12.30 7.65 -30.11
CA ALA A 63 -13.53 7.96 -29.38
C ALA A 63 -13.29 8.89 -28.18
N GLY A 64 -12.03 9.09 -27.76
CA GLY A 64 -11.71 9.81 -26.53
C GLY A 64 -12.26 9.11 -25.28
N GLN A 65 -12.21 7.78 -25.26
CA GLN A 65 -12.83 6.96 -24.21
C GLN A 65 -11.86 5.97 -23.60
N VAL A 66 -12.10 5.63 -22.34
CA VAL A 66 -11.35 4.60 -21.59
C VAL A 66 -12.31 3.50 -21.18
N GLU A 67 -12.00 2.28 -21.56
CA GLU A 67 -12.68 1.08 -21.13
C GLU A 67 -11.90 0.42 -20.01
N TYR A 68 -12.58 0.13 -18.89
CA TYR A 68 -11.96 -0.49 -17.73
C TYR A 68 -12.71 -1.76 -17.30
N GLN A 69 -11.98 -2.86 -17.21
CA GLN A 69 -12.52 -4.16 -16.83
C GLN A 69 -12.41 -4.39 -15.31
N SER A 70 -13.48 -4.89 -14.71
CA SER A 70 -13.51 -5.31 -13.30
C SER A 70 -12.50 -6.42 -13.01
N LYS A 71 -12.14 -6.59 -11.74
CA LYS A 71 -11.16 -7.61 -11.32
C LYS A 71 -11.54 -9.02 -11.73
N ASP A 72 -12.83 -9.35 -11.69
CA ASP A 72 -13.32 -10.69 -11.98
C ASP A 72 -13.63 -10.87 -13.47
N GLY A 73 -13.39 -9.84 -14.29
CA GLY A 73 -13.62 -9.86 -15.74
C GLY A 73 -15.10 -9.79 -16.16
N LYS A 74 -16.03 -9.76 -15.20
CA LYS A 74 -17.48 -9.88 -15.43
C LYS A 74 -18.14 -8.59 -15.88
N GLU A 75 -17.63 -7.47 -15.38
CA GLU A 75 -18.14 -6.14 -15.68
C GLU A 75 -17.07 -5.32 -16.38
N THR A 76 -17.51 -4.48 -17.30
CA THR A 76 -16.71 -3.50 -18.02
C THR A 76 -17.42 -2.17 -17.96
N LYS A 77 -16.68 -1.10 -17.72
CA LYS A 77 -17.22 0.26 -17.69
C LYS A 77 -16.43 1.16 -18.63
N VAL A 78 -17.15 1.94 -19.44
CA VAL A 78 -16.57 2.93 -20.35
C VAL A 78 -16.73 4.31 -19.73
N PHE A 79 -15.67 5.11 -19.82
CA PHE A 79 -15.61 6.48 -19.32
C PHE A 79 -15.18 7.42 -20.46
N ASP A 80 -15.67 8.65 -20.45
CA ASP A 80 -14.98 9.73 -21.16
C ASP A 80 -13.57 9.94 -20.57
N VAL A 81 -12.61 10.37 -21.38
CA VAL A 81 -11.22 10.59 -20.91
C VAL A 81 -11.15 11.57 -19.74
N LEU A 82 -11.93 12.64 -19.75
CA LEU A 82 -11.91 13.63 -18.65
C LEU A 82 -12.53 13.05 -17.37
N GLU A 83 -13.59 12.27 -17.51
CA GLU A 83 -14.20 11.56 -16.38
C GLU A 83 -13.26 10.51 -15.81
N TRP A 84 -12.53 9.80 -16.67
CA TRP A 84 -11.51 8.84 -16.24
C TRP A 84 -10.37 9.52 -15.47
N LEU A 85 -9.87 10.65 -15.96
CA LEU A 85 -8.83 11.42 -15.27
C LEU A 85 -9.31 11.95 -13.92
N ALA A 86 -10.55 12.42 -13.83
CA ALA A 86 -11.17 12.83 -12.58
C ALA A 86 -11.32 11.66 -11.60
N ALA A 87 -11.82 10.52 -12.09
CA ALA A 87 -11.94 9.29 -11.30
C ALA A 87 -10.57 8.85 -10.76
N MET A 88 -9.54 8.76 -11.61
CA MET A 88 -8.17 8.43 -11.20
C MET A 88 -7.64 9.39 -10.15
N SER A 89 -7.86 10.68 -10.34
CA SER A 89 -7.38 11.73 -9.43
C SER A 89 -8.06 11.67 -8.05
N SER A 90 -9.30 11.17 -7.95
CA SER A 90 -10.00 10.97 -6.67
C SER A 90 -9.32 9.94 -5.76
N HIS A 91 -8.50 9.05 -6.32
CA HIS A 91 -7.73 8.06 -5.56
C HIS A 91 -6.33 8.57 -5.15
N VAL A 92 -5.93 9.77 -5.59
CA VAL A 92 -4.69 10.40 -5.16
C VAL A 92 -4.96 11.10 -3.82
N PRO A 93 -4.27 10.74 -2.72
CA PRO A 93 -4.48 11.36 -1.42
C PRO A 93 -4.16 12.85 -1.44
N ASN A 94 -4.90 13.63 -0.65
CA ASN A 94 -4.61 15.06 -0.50
C ASN A 94 -3.27 15.28 0.19
N LYS A 95 -2.73 16.49 0.04
CA LYS A 95 -1.49 16.87 0.72
C LYS A 95 -1.63 16.73 2.25
N GLY A 96 -0.80 15.86 2.83
CA GLY A 96 -0.79 15.59 4.28
C GLY A 96 -1.77 14.51 4.74
N GLU A 97 -2.58 13.97 3.84
CA GLU A 97 -3.52 12.88 4.14
C GLU A 97 -2.75 11.58 4.45
N GLN A 98 -3.10 10.94 5.57
CA GLN A 98 -2.42 9.74 6.04
C GLN A 98 -3.04 8.49 5.41
N MET A 99 -2.33 7.87 4.45
CA MET A 99 -2.78 6.62 3.83
C MET A 99 -2.56 5.37 4.69
N ALA A 100 -1.66 5.44 5.69
CA ALA A 100 -1.38 4.33 6.61
C ALA A 100 -1.38 4.81 8.06
N ARG A 101 -1.98 4.02 8.94
CA ARG A 101 -2.00 4.26 10.39
C ARG A 101 -1.29 3.13 11.12
N TYR A 102 -0.24 3.48 11.85
CA TYR A 102 0.50 2.53 12.68
C TYR A 102 -0.04 2.53 14.11
N TYR A 103 -0.24 1.34 14.69
CA TYR A 103 -0.74 1.16 16.05
C TYR A 103 0.29 0.49 16.96
N GLY A 104 0.05 0.59 18.28
CA GLY A 104 0.88 -0.04 19.30
C GLY A 104 2.35 0.42 19.24
N TYR A 105 3.26 -0.54 19.21
CA TYR A 105 4.71 -0.31 19.22
C TYR A 105 5.20 0.58 18.05
N TYR A 106 4.53 0.48 16.89
CA TYR A 106 4.89 1.21 15.68
C TYR A 106 4.16 2.55 15.53
N SER A 107 3.25 2.90 16.44
CA SER A 107 2.54 4.18 16.37
C SER A 107 3.49 5.39 16.49
N ASN A 108 3.15 6.49 15.81
CA ASN A 108 3.93 7.72 15.87
C ASN A 108 4.08 8.24 17.30
N VAL A 109 3.05 8.07 18.14
CA VAL A 109 3.09 8.46 19.55
C VAL A 109 4.07 7.59 20.35
N ALA A 110 4.01 6.25 20.18
CA ALA A 110 4.93 5.35 20.88
C ALA A 110 6.39 5.59 20.47
N ARG A 111 6.64 5.77 19.17
CA ARG A 111 7.95 6.14 18.63
C ARG A 111 8.43 7.49 19.17
N GLY A 112 7.55 8.50 19.16
CA GLY A 112 7.87 9.84 19.68
C GLY A 112 8.24 9.83 21.16
N LYS A 113 7.57 9.02 21.98
CA LYS A 113 7.91 8.84 23.41
C LYS A 113 9.28 8.19 23.58
N ARG A 114 9.59 7.12 22.85
CA ARG A 114 10.91 6.46 22.90
C ARG A 114 12.04 7.37 22.44
N LYS A 115 11.81 8.15 21.39
CA LYS A 115 12.78 9.14 20.89
C LYS A 115 13.09 10.22 21.93
N LYS A 116 12.12 10.63 22.75
CA LYS A 116 12.35 11.60 23.83
C LYS A 116 13.18 11.05 24.99
N THR A 117 13.11 9.74 25.24
CA THR A 117 13.82 9.07 26.33
C THR A 117 15.13 8.42 25.88
N ASP A 118 15.58 8.72 24.66
CA ASP A 118 16.75 8.10 23.99
C ASP A 118 16.76 6.56 24.04
N ALA A 119 15.58 5.98 24.18
CA ALA A 119 15.32 4.54 24.29
C ALA A 119 14.63 4.01 23.02
N ASP A 120 14.63 4.81 21.94
CA ASP A 120 14.30 4.28 20.63
C ASP A 120 15.49 3.41 20.26
N ASP A 121 15.36 2.10 20.52
CA ASP A 121 16.11 1.09 19.77
C ASP A 121 16.07 1.59 18.33
N LYS A 122 17.25 1.85 17.75
CA LYS A 122 17.37 2.21 16.34
C LYS A 122 16.64 1.11 15.60
N ILE A 123 15.36 1.29 15.31
CA ILE A 123 14.59 0.40 14.46
C ILE A 123 15.46 0.43 13.22
N PRO A 124 16.16 -0.66 12.88
CA PRO A 124 17.08 -0.60 11.78
C PRO A 124 16.24 -0.09 10.65
N CYS A 125 16.59 1.07 10.08
CA CYS A 125 15.98 1.45 8.83
C CYS A 125 16.39 0.30 7.93
N ILE A 126 15.43 -0.59 7.67
CA ILE A 126 15.68 -1.88 7.01
C ILE A 126 16.38 -1.63 5.67
N LEU A 127 16.15 -0.44 5.12
CA LEU A 127 16.77 0.15 3.96
C LEU A 127 17.32 1.51 4.37
N GLU A 128 18.56 1.81 3.98
CA GLU A 128 18.98 3.20 3.91
C GLU A 128 18.31 3.83 2.68
N PRO A 129 17.73 5.03 2.79
CA PRO A 129 17.16 5.69 1.64
C PRO A 129 18.27 5.97 0.63
N GLU A 130 18.15 5.43 -0.59
CA GLU A 130 19.11 5.66 -1.69
C GLU A 130 19.22 7.14 -2.07
N LEU A 131 18.23 7.95 -1.66
CA LEU A 131 18.13 9.36 -1.96
C LEU A 131 18.01 10.16 -0.66
N THR A 132 18.69 11.30 -0.60
CA THR A 132 18.57 12.24 0.53
C THR A 132 17.16 12.84 0.61
N ASP A 133 16.70 13.26 1.80
CA ASP A 133 15.40 13.90 2.03
C ASP A 133 15.14 15.12 1.11
N LYS A 134 16.19 15.78 0.62
CA LYS A 134 16.07 16.89 -0.34
C LYS A 134 15.83 16.40 -1.78
N ALA A 135 16.38 15.25 -2.15
CA ALA A 135 16.15 14.63 -3.46
C ALA A 135 14.74 14.03 -3.57
N PHE A 136 14.21 13.42 -2.50
CA PHE A 136 12.82 12.92 -2.47
C PHE A 136 11.77 14.03 -2.70
N ARG A 137 12.07 15.26 -2.30
CA ARG A 137 11.14 16.41 -2.42
C ARG A 137 11.03 16.98 -3.83
N LYS A 138 11.94 16.66 -4.75
CA LYS A 138 11.97 17.28 -6.09
C LYS A 138 11.30 16.45 -7.19
N ASP A 139 11.00 15.18 -6.91
CA ASP A 139 10.73 14.20 -7.97
C ASP A 139 9.37 13.49 -7.80
N TRP A 140 8.32 14.20 -7.36
CA TRP A 140 6.97 13.59 -7.23
C TRP A 140 6.49 12.98 -8.56
N ALA A 141 6.72 13.69 -9.68
CA ALA A 141 6.40 13.18 -11.02
C ALA A 141 7.21 11.92 -11.39
N ARG A 142 8.52 11.89 -11.09
CA ARG A 142 9.39 10.75 -11.37
C ARG A 142 9.06 9.54 -10.49
N LEU A 143 8.66 9.78 -9.24
CA LEU A 143 8.21 8.75 -8.31
C LEU A 143 6.85 8.16 -8.72
N ILE A 144 5.93 8.98 -9.24
CA ILE A 144 4.69 8.50 -9.86
C ILE A 144 4.98 7.62 -11.06
N GLN A 145 5.92 8.00 -11.94
CA GLN A 145 6.31 7.20 -13.11
C GLN A 145 6.88 5.82 -12.71
N LYS A 146 7.56 5.72 -11.57
CA LYS A 146 8.02 4.42 -11.04
C LYS A 146 6.88 3.53 -10.53
N ILE A 147 5.80 4.13 -10.03
CA ILE A 147 4.63 3.40 -9.51
C ILE A 147 3.65 3.04 -10.63
N TYR A 148 3.51 3.95 -11.61
CA TYR A 148 2.69 3.83 -12.80
C TYR A 148 3.60 4.02 -14.01
N PRO A 149 4.22 2.95 -14.55
CA PRO A 149 4.98 3.05 -15.78
C PRO A 149 4.01 3.35 -16.93
N ILE A 150 3.79 4.64 -17.18
CA ILE A 150 3.05 5.10 -18.35
C ILE A 150 4.04 5.09 -19.51
N GLU A 151 4.16 3.94 -20.17
CA GLU A 151 4.72 3.88 -21.52
C GLU A 151 3.61 4.27 -22.50
N PHE A 152 3.70 5.47 -23.05
CA PHE A 152 2.94 5.81 -24.25
C PHE A 152 3.73 5.29 -25.47
N PRO A 153 3.07 4.62 -26.44
CA PRO A 153 3.67 4.32 -27.73
C PRO A 153 3.91 5.59 -28.56
#